data_AF-A0A832X9C1-F1
#
_entry.id   AF-A0A832X9C1-F1
#
_cell.length_a   1.000
_cell.length_b   1.000
_cell.length_c   1.000
_cell.angle_alpha   90.00
_cell.angle_beta   90.00
_cell.angle_gamma   90.00
#
_symmetry.space_group_name_H-M   'P 1'
#
loop_
_entity.id
_entity.type
_entity.pdbx_description
1 polymer ?
#
loop_
_entity_poly.entity_id
_entity_poly.type
_entity_poly.pdbx_seq_one_letter_code
_entity_poly.pdbx_strand_id
1 'polypeptide(L)' 'MAKKNTYSYQAKPDEKIAKASGHSLKISPKHSVEICRTIRNMYLEDAKAFLEDVIEKKTVVPFKRHNKK' A
#
# COMPACT_ATOMS: atom_id res chain seq x y z
N MET A 1 18.39 -21.33 -2.80
CA MET A 1 17.62 -21.22 -1.54
C MET A 1 16.74 -19.99 -1.63
N ALA A 2 15.42 -20.14 -1.65
CA ALA A 2 14.50 -19.00 -1.72
C ALA A 2 14.61 -18.16 -0.43
N LYS A 3 14.88 -16.86 -0.58
CA LYS A 3 15.03 -15.93 0.54
C LYS A 3 13.69 -15.85 1.29
N LYS A 4 13.67 -16.24 2.57
CA LYS A 4 12.49 -16.10 3.44
C LYS A 4 12.18 -14.60 3.56
N ASN A 5 11.05 -14.15 2.99
CA ASN A 5 10.62 -12.77 3.11
C ASN A 5 10.12 -12.53 4.55
N THR A 6 11.00 -11.98 5.36
CA THR A 6 10.65 -11.54 6.71
C THR A 6 9.98 -10.17 6.61
N TYR A 7 8.74 -10.08 7.10
CA TYR A 7 8.02 -8.81 7.22
C TYR A 7 8.60 -8.01 8.40
N SER A 8 8.58 -6.68 8.30
CA SER A 8 8.97 -5.80 9.41
C SER A 8 8.02 -5.93 10.60
N TYR A 9 6.73 -6.13 10.33
CA TYR A 9 5.71 -6.38 11.34
C TYR A 9 5.70 -7.87 11.74
N GLN A 10 5.97 -8.13 13.02
CA GLN A 10 5.87 -9.44 13.63
C GLN A 10 4.50 -9.58 14.29
N ALA A 11 3.67 -10.46 13.72
CA ALA A 11 2.34 -10.76 14.25
C ALA A 11 2.45 -11.69 15.45
N LYS A 12 1.55 -11.54 16.43
CA LYS A 12 1.39 -12.54 17.49
C LYS A 12 0.71 -13.80 16.94
N PRO A 13 0.92 -14.97 17.54
CA PRO A 13 0.41 -16.25 17.01
C PRO A 13 -1.11 -16.30 16.84
N ASP A 14 -1.86 -15.63 17.72
CA ASP A 14 -3.33 -15.72 17.78
C ASP A 14 -4.07 -14.61 17.02
N GLU A 15 -3.34 -13.71 16.34
CA GLU A 15 -3.95 -12.61 15.59
C GLU A 15 -4.40 -13.04 14.19
N LYS A 16 -5.68 -12.80 13.86
CA LYS A 16 -6.23 -13.03 12.51
C LYS A 16 -5.71 -11.97 11.54
N ILE A 17 -4.58 -12.25 10.89
CA ILE A 17 -3.91 -11.31 9.99
C ILE A 17 -3.72 -11.94 8.61
N ALA A 18 -4.03 -11.18 7.56
CA ALA A 18 -3.64 -11.49 6.19
C ALA A 18 -2.31 -10.76 5.86
N LYS A 19 -1.38 -11.45 5.19
CA LYS A 19 -0.11 -10.88 4.71
C LYS A 19 0.00 -11.11 3.21
N ALA A 20 0.44 -10.08 2.48
CA ALA A 20 0.71 -10.17 1.05
C ALA A 20 1.99 -9.39 0.73
N SER A 21 2.78 -9.91 -0.23
CA SER A 21 4.01 -9.26 -0.70
C SER A 21 4.15 -9.43 -2.21
N GLY A 22 4.37 -8.33 -2.93
CA GLY A 22 4.77 -8.33 -4.34
C GLY A 22 6.22 -7.89 -4.48
N HIS A 23 7.01 -8.61 -5.29
CA HIS A 23 8.40 -8.28 -5.57
C HIS A 23 8.60 -7.90 -7.03
N SER A 24 9.53 -6.99 -7.29
CA SER A 24 9.92 -6.57 -8.65
C SER A 24 8.76 -6.06 -9.52
N LEU A 25 7.81 -5.36 -8.91
CA LEU A 25 6.71 -4.71 -9.63
C LEU A 25 7.24 -3.55 -10.49
N LYS A 26 6.80 -3.45 -11.74
CA LYS A 26 7.14 -2.37 -12.68
C LYS A 26 6.33 -1.10 -12.39
N ILE A 27 6.43 -0.57 -11.18
CA ILE A 27 5.72 0.62 -10.72
C ILE A 27 6.70 1.64 -10.12
N SER A 28 6.36 2.92 -10.20
CA SER A 28 7.17 3.98 -9.61
C SER A 28 7.18 3.87 -8.08
N PRO A 29 8.35 3.71 -7.43
CA PRO A 29 8.42 3.66 -5.97
C PRO A 29 7.90 4.94 -5.31
N LYS A 30 8.06 6.10 -5.97
CA LYS A 30 7.59 7.40 -5.45
C LYS A 30 6.08 7.44 -5.32
N HIS A 31 5.36 6.94 -6.33
CA HIS A 31 3.89 6.93 -6.32
C HIS A 31 3.37 5.89 -5.34
N SER A 32 3.94 4.69 -5.35
CA SER A 32 3.53 3.61 -4.46
C SER A 32 3.62 3.99 -2.99
N VAL A 33 4.65 4.74 -2.59
CA VAL A 33 4.81 5.21 -1.21
C VAL A 33 3.67 6.13 -0.78
N GLU A 34 3.23 7.05 -1.64
CA GLU A 34 2.13 7.99 -1.31
C GLU A 34 0.77 7.29 -1.33
N ILE A 35 0.54 6.37 -2.28
CA ILE A 35 -0.68 5.55 -2.33
C ILE A 35 -0.79 4.70 -1.07
N CYS A 36 0.24 3.90 -0.75
CA CYS A 36 0.28 3.05 0.44
C CYS A 36 0.21 3.88 1.73
N ARG A 37 0.63 5.14 1.71
CA ARG A 37 0.47 6.04 2.85
C ARG A 37 -0.96 6.51 3.03
N THR A 38 -1.67 6.75 1.94
CA THR A 38 -3.04 7.26 1.96
C THR A 38 -4.01 6.18 2.42
N ILE A 39 -3.89 4.96 1.90
CA ILE A 39 -4.76 3.84 2.29
C ILE A 39 -4.42 3.23 3.66
N ARG A 40 -3.34 3.69 4.32
CA ARG A 40 -2.95 3.19 5.65
C ARG A 40 -4.01 3.59 6.67
N ASN A 41 -4.46 2.63 7.46
CA ASN A 41 -5.51 2.75 8.48
C ASN A 41 -6.94 2.92 7.93
N MET A 42 -7.16 2.70 6.63
CA MET A 42 -8.52 2.58 6.09
C MET A 42 -9.07 1.16 6.31
N TYR A 43 -10.39 1.02 6.39
CA TYR A 43 -11.03 -0.27 6.26
C TYR A 43 -10.86 -0.82 4.84
N LEU A 44 -10.93 -2.15 4.69
CA LEU A 44 -10.67 -2.80 3.40
C LEU A 44 -11.59 -2.30 2.28
N GLU A 45 -12.87 -2.12 2.58
CA GLU A 45 -13.86 -1.69 1.59
C GLU A 45 -13.66 -0.21 1.21
N ASP A 46 -13.41 0.67 2.18
CA ASP A 46 -13.09 2.08 1.93
C ASP A 46 -11.82 2.23 1.08
N ALA A 47 -10.79 1.42 1.36
CA ALA A 47 -9.54 1.44 0.62
C ALA A 47 -9.74 1.00 -0.84
N LYS A 48 -10.58 -0.01 -1.10
CA LYS A 48 -10.91 -0.43 -2.47
C LYS A 48 -11.66 0.67 -3.22
N ALA A 49 -12.72 1.20 -2.62
CA ALA A 49 -13.51 2.28 -3.21
C ALA A 49 -12.65 3.51 -3.51
N PHE A 50 -11.77 3.90 -2.59
CA PHE A 50 -10.81 4.99 -2.81
C PHE A 50 -9.89 4.73 -4.00
N LEU A 51 -9.36 3.51 -4.15
CA LEU A 51 -8.47 3.18 -5.27
C LEU A 51 -9.21 3.17 -6.61
N GLU A 52 -10.47 2.73 -6.64
CA GLU A 52 -11.34 2.80 -7.82
C GLU A 52 -11.61 4.26 -8.21
N ASP A 53 -11.95 5.12 -7.25
CA ASP A 53 -12.14 6.56 -7.49
C ASP A 53 -10.87 7.26 -8.01
N VAL A 54 -9.69 6.82 -7.57
CA VAL A 54 -8.40 7.32 -8.08
C VAL A 54 -8.17 6.90 -9.53
N ILE A 55 -8.53 5.67 -9.89
CA ILE A 55 -8.47 5.18 -11.28
C ILE A 55 -9.43 5.99 -12.17
N GLU A 56 -10.64 6.26 -11.67
CA GLU A 56 -11.64 7.09 -12.32
C GLU A 56 -11.32 8.60 -12.28
N LYS A 57 -10.23 8.99 -11.60
CA LYS A 57 -9.78 10.39 -11.42
C LYS A 57 -10.78 11.29 -10.70
N LYS A 58 -11.70 10.71 -9.92
CA LYS A 58 -12.62 11.43 -9.03
C LYS A 58 -11.89 11.97 -7.80
N THR A 59 -10.92 11.19 -7.31
CA THR A 59 -10.19 11.49 -6.07
C THR A 59 -8.70 11.55 -6.34
N VAL A 60 -8.00 12.48 -5.67
CA VAL A 60 -6.55 12.66 -5.81
C VAL A 60 -5.79 11.93 -4.70
N VAL A 61 -4.60 11.41 -5.03
CA VAL A 61 -3.66 10.90 -4.03
C VAL A 61 -2.74 12.05 -3.58
N PRO A 62 -2.72 12.43 -2.29
CA PRO A 62 -1.90 13.53 -1.81
C PRO A 62 -0.42 13.14 -1.75
N PHE A 63 0.44 13.87 -2.47
CA PHE A 63 1.89 13.67 -2.44
C PHE A 63 2.53 14.50 -1.33
N LYS A 64 3.01 13.85 -0.27
CA LYS A 64 3.61 14.53 0.89
C LYS A 64 5.14 14.55 0.86
N ARG A 65 5.77 13.41 0.54
CA ARG A 65 7.23 13.25 0.55
C ARG A 65 7.84 13.57 -0.82
N HIS A 66 7.18 13.09 -1.88
CA HIS A 66 7.67 13.21 -3.25
C HIS A 66 7.02 14.38 -4.00
N ASN A 67 7.05 15.58 -3.41
CA ASN A 67 6.38 16.78 -3.90
C ASN A 67 7.33 17.84 -4.49
N LYS A 68 8.61 17.51 -4.67
CA LYS A 68 9.58 18.41 -5.32
C LYS A 68 9.43 18.34 -6.83
N LYS A 69 9.49 19.50 -7.48
CA LYS A 69 9.53 19.65 -8.95
C LYS A 69 10.80 19.02 -9.52
#